data_AF-A0A973YZN9-F1
#
_entry.id   AF-A0A973YZN9-F1
#
_cell.length_a   1.000
_cell.length_b   1.000
_cell.length_c   1.000
_cell.angle_alpha   90.00
_cell.angle_beta   90.00
_cell.angle_gamma   90.00
#
_symmetry.space_group_name_H-M   'P 1'
#
loop_
_entity.id
_entity.type
_entity.pdbx_description
1 polymer ?
#
loop_
_entity_poly.entity_id
_entity_poly.type
_entity_poly.pdbx_seq_one_letter_code
_entity_poly.pdbx_strand_id
1 'polypeptide(L)'
;MAYVAMCLAACWGVLTATGWVRRIAGRAASRAAHQVLATFAVVLAGVHAVSFLLLHNGPLAAYQLVVPLVGGGEVRHALGVVGLELVLAASVTAASLHRDWLRLHRLAYVGVWLGAMHAWLGASASGHVAVVWLGGITVLMPAVTLTVLRFLPPRLLVRVGVVEADPPVPDEPAGVRVAVDHDRCRHYLLCQAQAPRVFRVLDDGRLRYARNPDADQAAQVRAAERVCPMRAIRVDAAGARP
;
A
#
# COMPACT_ATOMS: atom_id res chain seq x y z
N MET A 1 -20.29 4.45 -8.56
CA MET A 1 -19.79 3.19 -7.97
C MET A 1 -18.27 3.06 -8.05
N ALA A 2 -17.65 3.19 -9.23
CA ALA A 2 -16.18 3.12 -9.38
C ALA A 2 -15.42 4.05 -8.40
N TYR A 3 -15.86 5.30 -8.28
CA TYR A 3 -15.32 6.28 -7.33
C TYR A 3 -15.31 5.79 -5.87
N VAL A 4 -16.43 5.23 -5.39
CA VAL A 4 -16.57 4.76 -4.01
C VAL A 4 -15.65 3.57 -3.75
N ALA A 5 -15.66 2.59 -4.66
CA ALA A 5 -14.78 1.42 -4.58
C ALA A 5 -13.30 1.83 -4.55
N MET A 6 -12.92 2.81 -5.38
CA MET A 6 -11.57 3.36 -5.43
C MET A 6 -11.16 4.05 -4.13
N CYS A 7 -12.02 4.91 -3.55
CA CYS A 7 -11.75 5.56 -2.28
C CYS A 7 -11.61 4.55 -1.13
N LEU A 8 -12.50 3.54 -1.08
CA LEU A 8 -12.41 2.45 -0.10
C LEU A 8 -11.12 1.64 -0.27
N ALA A 9 -10.73 1.31 -1.50
CA ALA A 9 -9.48 0.61 -1.79
C ALA A 9 -8.27 1.41 -1.31
N ALA A 10 -8.25 2.73 -1.50
CA ALA A 10 -7.19 3.63 -1.04
C ALA A 10 -7.13 3.68 0.50
N CYS A 11 -8.25 3.92 1.18
CA CYS A 11 -8.35 3.89 2.64
C CYS A 11 -7.81 2.57 3.19
N TRP A 12 -8.28 1.45 2.65
CA TRP A 12 -7.90 0.13 3.10
C TRP A 12 -6.44 -0.20 2.79
N GLY A 13 -5.89 0.31 1.68
CA GLY A 13 -4.48 0.22 1.35
C GLY A 13 -3.59 0.91 2.39
N VAL A 14 -3.96 2.11 2.83
CA VAL A 14 -3.26 2.82 3.91
C VAL A 14 -3.32 2.02 5.21
N LEU A 15 -4.52 1.55 5.60
CA LEU A 15 -4.71 0.78 6.84
C LEU A 15 -3.91 -0.53 6.85
N THR A 16 -3.79 -1.18 5.69
CA THR A 16 -2.98 -2.38 5.52
C THR A 16 -1.48 -2.09 5.63
N ALA A 17 -1.03 -0.97 5.08
CA ALA A 17 0.37 -0.55 5.11
C ALA A 17 0.83 -0.08 6.51
N THR A 18 -0.03 0.62 7.26
CA THR A 18 0.29 1.10 8.62
C THR A 18 0.06 0.02 9.68
N GLY A 19 -0.77 -0.98 9.38
CA GLY A 19 -1.08 -2.07 10.30
C GLY A 19 -2.02 -1.68 11.44
N TRP A 20 -2.69 -0.53 11.35
CA TRP A 20 -3.64 -0.04 12.37
C TRP A 20 -4.78 -1.03 12.64
N VAL A 21 -5.22 -1.75 11.61
CA VAL A 21 -6.33 -2.72 11.70
C VAL A 21 -5.85 -4.10 12.13
N ARG A 22 -4.55 -4.31 12.37
CA ARG A 22 -3.98 -5.64 12.71
C ARG A 22 -4.60 -6.27 13.97
N ARG A 23 -5.07 -5.44 14.91
CA ARG A 23 -5.73 -5.90 16.14
C ARG A 23 -7.14 -6.45 15.89
N ILE A 24 -7.80 -5.99 14.82
CA ILE A 24 -9.18 -6.35 14.49
C ILE A 24 -9.20 -7.44 13.41
N ALA A 25 -8.34 -7.33 12.40
CA ALA A 25 -8.22 -8.29 11.31
C ALA A 25 -6.76 -8.71 11.13
N GLY A 26 -6.51 -10.01 10.92
CA GLY A 26 -5.16 -10.52 10.67
C GLY A 26 -4.54 -9.95 9.39
N ARG A 27 -3.20 -9.91 9.31
CA ARG A 27 -2.45 -9.36 8.16
C ARG A 27 -2.82 -10.01 6.80
N ALA A 28 -3.20 -11.28 6.81
CA ALA A 28 -3.65 -11.97 5.60
C ALA A 28 -5.03 -11.45 5.15
N ALA A 29 -5.97 -11.34 6.08
CA ALA A 29 -7.32 -10.83 5.81
C ALA A 29 -7.30 -9.37 5.34
N SER A 30 -6.49 -8.49 5.98
CA SER A 30 -6.36 -7.10 5.54
C SER A 30 -5.80 -7.00 4.11
N ARG A 31 -4.78 -7.79 3.76
CA ARG A 31 -4.26 -7.80 2.39
C ARG A 31 -5.27 -8.32 1.37
N ALA A 32 -5.96 -9.41 1.68
CA ALA A 32 -7.00 -9.95 0.81
C ALA A 32 -8.13 -8.94 0.58
N ALA A 33 -8.60 -8.27 1.63
CA ALA A 33 -9.61 -7.22 1.52
C ALA A 33 -9.15 -6.03 0.66
N HIS A 34 -7.88 -5.61 0.78
CA HIS A 34 -7.32 -4.60 -0.13
C HIS A 34 -7.37 -5.05 -1.59
N GLN A 35 -6.92 -6.28 -1.85
CA GLN A 35 -6.87 -6.85 -3.20
C GLN A 35 -8.25 -6.95 -3.84
N VAL A 36 -9.27 -7.40 -3.09
CA VAL A 36 -10.65 -7.47 -3.57
C VAL A 36 -11.19 -6.08 -3.91
N LEU A 37 -11.07 -5.11 -3.00
CA LEU A 37 -11.54 -3.74 -3.21
C LEU A 37 -10.83 -3.07 -4.40
N ALA A 38 -9.50 -3.23 -4.50
CA ALA A 38 -8.70 -2.66 -5.57
C ALA A 38 -9.09 -3.27 -6.93
N THR A 39 -9.20 -4.59 -7.01
CA THR A 39 -9.59 -5.28 -8.25
C THR A 39 -10.99 -4.86 -8.69
N PHE A 40 -11.94 -4.80 -7.76
CA PHE A 40 -13.30 -4.35 -8.04
C PHE A 40 -13.35 -2.89 -8.53
N ALA A 41 -12.56 -2.00 -7.92
CA ALA A 41 -12.46 -0.60 -8.35
C ALA A 41 -11.89 -0.49 -9.78
N VAL A 42 -10.82 -1.22 -10.10
CA VAL A 42 -10.21 -1.23 -11.44
C VAL A 42 -11.19 -1.75 -12.49
N VAL A 43 -11.89 -2.84 -12.21
CA VAL A 43 -12.89 -3.40 -13.13
C VAL A 43 -14.02 -2.41 -13.38
N LEU A 44 -14.59 -1.80 -12.33
CA LEU A 44 -15.65 -0.80 -12.49
C LEU A 44 -15.17 0.44 -13.26
N ALA A 45 -13.95 0.90 -13.03
CA ALA A 45 -13.38 2.04 -13.74
C ALA A 45 -13.10 1.70 -15.22
N GLY A 46 -12.60 0.51 -15.51
CA GLY A 46 -12.40 0.01 -16.87
C GLY A 46 -13.71 -0.13 -17.63
N VAL A 47 -14.74 -0.75 -17.03
CA VAL A 47 -16.07 -0.84 -17.63
C VAL A 47 -16.65 0.55 -17.89
N HIS A 48 -16.51 1.48 -16.93
CA HIS A 48 -16.96 2.87 -17.10
C HIS A 48 -16.27 3.56 -18.30
N ALA A 49 -14.96 3.39 -18.46
CA ALA A 49 -14.21 3.95 -19.57
C ALA A 49 -14.62 3.33 -20.91
N VAL A 50 -14.76 1.99 -20.98
CA VAL A 50 -15.16 1.27 -22.20
C VAL A 50 -16.58 1.66 -22.63
N SER A 51 -17.49 1.91 -21.69
CA SER A 51 -18.85 2.35 -22.02
C SER A 51 -18.88 3.63 -22.87
N PHE A 52 -17.92 4.55 -22.71
CA PHE A 52 -17.85 5.77 -23.54
C PHE A 52 -17.50 5.49 -25.00
N LEU A 53 -16.76 4.40 -25.28
CA LEU A 53 -16.44 3.99 -26.65
C LEU A 53 -17.63 3.38 -27.38
N LEU A 54 -18.62 2.88 -26.63
CA LEU A 54 -19.82 2.27 -27.18
C LEU A 54 -20.92 3.30 -27.46
N LEU A 55 -20.82 4.52 -26.91
CA LEU A 55 -21.77 5.58 -27.15
C LEU A 55 -21.48 6.24 -28.51
N HIS A 56 -22.45 6.17 -29.44
CA HIS A 56 -22.33 6.66 -30.82
C HIS A 56 -22.04 8.16 -30.95
N ASN A 57 -22.37 8.95 -29.92
CA ASN A 57 -22.04 10.38 -29.80
C ASN A 57 -21.16 10.64 -28.56
N GLY A 58 -20.36 9.64 -28.17
CA GLY A 58 -19.51 9.70 -27.00
C GLY A 58 -18.42 10.77 -27.15
N PRO A 59 -18.09 11.53 -26.09
CA PRO A 59 -17.05 12.56 -26.12
C PRO A 59 -15.62 12.01 -26.22
N LEU A 60 -15.45 10.68 -26.32
CA LEU A 60 -14.15 10.02 -26.31
C LEU A 60 -13.93 9.18 -27.57
N ALA A 61 -12.93 9.55 -28.36
CA ALA A 61 -12.43 8.70 -29.44
C ALA A 61 -11.48 7.62 -28.90
N ALA A 62 -11.37 6.47 -29.59
CA ALA A 62 -10.52 5.36 -29.15
C ALA A 62 -9.05 5.76 -28.93
N TYR A 63 -8.50 6.67 -29.73
CA TYR A 63 -7.12 7.14 -29.56
C TYR A 63 -6.92 8.01 -28.31
N GLN A 64 -7.98 8.63 -27.78
CA GLN A 64 -7.93 9.44 -26.57
C GLN A 64 -7.79 8.59 -25.30
N LEU A 65 -7.88 7.25 -25.40
CA LEU A 65 -7.46 6.36 -24.31
C LEU A 65 -5.95 6.32 -24.10
N VAL A 66 -5.16 6.70 -25.11
CA VAL A 66 -3.69 6.70 -25.04
C VAL A 66 -3.16 8.12 -24.98
N VAL A 67 -3.78 9.05 -25.71
CA VAL A 67 -3.37 10.45 -25.75
C VAL A 67 -4.59 11.36 -25.52
N PRO A 68 -4.99 11.56 -24.26
CA PRO A 68 -6.32 12.09 -23.95
C PRO A 68 -6.51 13.59 -24.23
N LEU A 69 -5.43 14.35 -24.43
CA LEU A 69 -5.49 15.79 -24.71
C LEU A 69 -5.42 16.13 -26.20
N VAL A 70 -5.20 15.14 -27.08
CA VAL A 70 -5.14 15.36 -28.53
C VAL A 70 -6.55 15.43 -29.11
N GLY A 71 -6.75 16.33 -30.09
CA GLY A 71 -8.00 16.45 -30.84
C GLY A 71 -9.14 17.14 -30.08
N GLY A 72 -8.83 18.02 -29.11
CA GLY A 72 -9.84 18.77 -28.36
C GLY A 72 -10.47 18.00 -27.18
N GLY A 73 -9.79 16.97 -26.68
CA GLY A 73 -10.24 16.19 -25.53
C GLY A 73 -10.42 17.06 -24.28
N GLU A 74 -11.54 16.87 -23.57
CA GLU A 74 -11.82 17.64 -22.37
C GLU A 74 -10.92 17.21 -21.20
N VAL A 75 -10.39 18.20 -20.47
CA VAL A 75 -9.49 18.00 -19.32
C VAL A 75 -10.08 17.01 -18.30
N ARG A 76 -11.39 17.08 -18.03
CA ARG A 76 -12.05 16.17 -17.09
C ARG A 76 -11.89 14.71 -17.51
N HIS A 77 -12.02 14.39 -18.79
CA HIS A 77 -11.87 13.02 -19.28
C HIS A 77 -10.40 12.59 -19.29
N ALA A 78 -9.48 13.51 -19.62
CA ALA A 78 -8.06 13.24 -19.57
C ALA A 78 -7.57 12.83 -18.17
N LEU A 79 -8.05 13.49 -17.13
CA LEU A 79 -7.77 13.11 -15.74
C LEU A 79 -8.24 11.68 -15.44
N GLY A 80 -9.41 11.29 -15.96
CA GLY A 80 -9.96 9.93 -15.78
C GLY A 80 -9.11 8.87 -16.48
N VAL A 81 -8.70 9.13 -17.73
CA VAL A 81 -7.85 8.22 -18.53
C VAL A 81 -6.49 8.03 -17.86
N VAL A 82 -5.75 9.11 -17.61
CA VAL A 82 -4.41 9.04 -16.97
C VAL A 82 -4.51 8.41 -15.58
N GLY A 83 -5.57 8.72 -14.83
CA GLY A 83 -5.83 8.11 -13.53
C GLY A 83 -5.98 6.59 -13.61
N LEU A 84 -6.79 6.11 -14.57
CA LEU A 84 -7.01 4.68 -14.81
C LEU A 84 -5.72 3.97 -15.26
N GLU A 85 -4.96 4.56 -16.16
CA GLU A 85 -3.67 4.02 -16.64
C GLU A 85 -2.67 3.84 -15.49
N LEU A 86 -2.53 4.84 -14.62
CA LEU A 86 -1.63 4.76 -13.45
C LEU A 86 -2.05 3.66 -12.48
N VAL A 87 -3.36 3.53 -12.21
CA VAL A 87 -3.88 2.48 -11.32
C VAL A 87 -3.71 1.10 -11.95
N LEU A 88 -3.95 0.95 -13.25
CA LEU A 88 -3.71 -0.30 -13.99
C LEU A 88 -2.23 -0.69 -13.95
N ALA A 89 -1.33 0.24 -14.28
CA ALA A 89 0.11 0.01 -14.22
C ALA A 89 0.57 -0.40 -12.81
N ALA A 90 0.08 0.28 -11.77
CA ALA A 90 0.37 -0.06 -10.38
C ALA A 90 -0.16 -1.45 -9.99
N SER A 91 -1.31 -1.86 -10.51
CA SER A 91 -1.94 -3.15 -10.25
C SER A 91 -1.19 -4.29 -10.93
N VAL A 92 -0.85 -4.13 -12.21
CA VAL A 92 -0.04 -5.09 -12.99
C VAL A 92 1.34 -5.26 -12.37
N THR A 93 1.98 -4.16 -11.99
CA THR A 93 3.31 -4.22 -11.36
C THR A 93 3.25 -4.94 -10.01
N ALA A 94 2.21 -4.68 -9.19
CA ALA A 94 2.04 -5.35 -7.91
C ALA A 94 1.74 -6.85 -8.03
N ALA A 95 1.15 -7.29 -9.16
CA ALA A 95 0.95 -8.70 -9.47
C ALA A 95 2.20 -9.39 -10.05
N SER A 96 3.23 -8.61 -10.42
CA SER A 96 4.47 -9.13 -11.02
C SER A 96 5.56 -9.45 -9.98
N LEU A 97 6.60 -10.17 -10.40
CA LEU A 97 7.81 -10.44 -9.58
C LEU A 97 8.83 -9.29 -9.58
N HIS A 98 8.44 -8.08 -9.99
CA HIS A 98 9.36 -6.96 -10.11
C HIS A 98 9.89 -6.51 -8.74
N ARG A 99 11.21 -6.33 -8.59
CA ARG A 99 11.84 -6.01 -7.30
C ARG A 99 11.37 -4.67 -6.71
N ASP A 100 11.01 -3.73 -7.57
CA ASP A 100 10.60 -2.37 -7.20
C ASP A 100 9.09 -2.14 -7.26
N TRP A 101 8.30 -3.21 -7.24
CA TRP A 101 6.84 -3.12 -7.35
C TRP A 101 6.24 -2.13 -6.35
N LEU A 102 6.78 -2.04 -5.14
CA LEU A 102 6.27 -1.14 -4.10
C LEU A 102 6.48 0.34 -4.44
N ARG A 103 7.55 0.68 -5.16
CA ARG A 103 7.80 2.07 -5.58
C ARG A 103 6.79 2.48 -6.65
N LEU A 104 6.60 1.61 -7.64
CA LEU A 104 5.65 1.84 -8.74
C LEU A 104 4.21 1.82 -8.24
N HIS A 105 3.89 0.97 -7.27
CA HIS A 105 2.57 0.94 -6.65
C HIS A 105 2.21 2.26 -5.93
N ARG A 106 3.20 3.06 -5.48
CA ARG A 106 2.91 4.40 -4.93
C ARG A 106 2.34 5.38 -5.96
N LEU A 107 2.57 5.15 -7.25
CA LEU A 107 1.94 5.95 -8.31
C LEU A 107 0.41 5.77 -8.33
N ALA A 108 -0.12 4.70 -7.74
CA ALA A 108 -1.56 4.50 -7.57
C ALA A 108 -2.22 5.64 -6.78
N TYR A 109 -1.51 6.28 -5.84
CA TYR A 109 -2.07 7.44 -5.13
C TYR A 109 -2.39 8.58 -6.11
N VAL A 110 -1.46 8.89 -7.01
CA VAL A 110 -1.68 9.91 -8.05
C VAL A 110 -2.86 9.51 -8.92
N GLY A 111 -2.92 8.24 -9.36
CA GLY A 111 -4.02 7.74 -10.17
C GLY A 111 -5.39 7.87 -9.49
N VAL A 112 -5.49 7.53 -8.20
CA VAL A 112 -6.70 7.69 -7.38
C VAL A 112 -7.13 9.15 -7.28
N TRP A 113 -6.18 10.08 -7.07
CA TRP A 113 -6.49 11.51 -6.99
C TRP A 113 -6.97 12.09 -8.32
N LEU A 114 -6.37 11.70 -9.44
CA LEU A 114 -6.83 12.10 -10.77
C LEU A 114 -8.23 11.55 -11.05
N GLY A 115 -8.50 10.30 -10.67
CA GLY A 115 -9.83 9.69 -10.76
C GLY A 115 -10.88 10.40 -9.89
N ALA A 116 -10.50 10.84 -8.69
CA ALA A 116 -11.38 11.63 -7.82
C ALA A 116 -11.69 12.99 -8.44
N MET A 117 -10.68 13.68 -8.97
CA MET A 117 -10.86 14.96 -9.68
C MET A 117 -11.77 14.81 -10.89
N HIS A 118 -11.57 13.77 -11.70
CA HIS A 118 -12.43 13.41 -12.84
C HIS A 118 -13.90 13.26 -12.42
N ALA A 119 -14.16 12.51 -11.35
CA ALA A 119 -15.51 12.27 -10.86
C ALA A 119 -16.19 13.56 -10.38
N TRP A 120 -15.46 14.43 -9.68
CA TRP A 120 -15.98 15.71 -9.19
C TRP A 120 -16.24 16.71 -10.32
N LEU A 121 -15.32 16.84 -11.27
CA LEU A 121 -15.51 17.69 -12.44
C LEU A 121 -16.69 17.18 -13.30
N GLY A 122 -16.83 15.87 -13.49
CA GLY A 122 -17.97 15.27 -14.18
C GLY A 122 -19.32 15.53 -13.49
N ALA A 123 -19.36 15.48 -12.15
CA ALA A 123 -20.56 15.82 -11.39
C ALA A 123 -20.89 17.31 -11.43
N SER A 124 -19.88 18.18 -11.44
CA SER A 124 -20.07 19.62 -11.61
C SER A 124 -20.62 19.96 -12.99
N ALA A 125 -20.08 19.36 -14.05
CA ALA A 125 -20.51 19.57 -15.41
C ALA A 125 -21.92 19.03 -15.68
N SER A 126 -22.32 17.98 -14.98
CA SER A 126 -23.67 17.39 -15.10
C SER A 126 -24.71 18.01 -14.16
N GLY A 127 -24.34 18.97 -13.30
CA GLY A 127 -25.26 19.58 -12.33
C GLY A 127 -25.65 18.69 -11.13
N HIS A 128 -25.00 17.52 -10.97
CA HIS A 128 -25.32 16.53 -9.94
C HIS A 128 -24.38 16.60 -8.72
N VAL A 129 -23.84 17.80 -8.42
CA VAL A 129 -22.89 17.99 -7.31
C VAL A 129 -23.46 17.52 -5.97
N ALA A 130 -24.77 17.69 -5.73
CA ALA A 130 -25.45 17.24 -4.51
C ALA A 130 -25.30 15.72 -4.26
N VAL A 131 -25.30 14.90 -5.33
CA VAL A 131 -25.13 13.45 -5.25
C VAL A 131 -23.71 13.07 -4.86
N VAL A 132 -22.72 13.81 -5.39
CA VAL A 132 -21.31 13.67 -5.00
C VAL A 132 -21.03 14.26 -3.61
N TRP A 133 -21.84 15.20 -3.15
CA TRP A 133 -21.72 15.77 -1.82
C TRP A 133 -22.08 14.75 -0.73
N LEU A 134 -23.26 14.11 -0.82
CA LEU A 134 -23.75 13.16 0.19
C LEU A 134 -23.03 11.80 0.15
N GLY A 135 -22.78 11.25 -1.04
CA GLY A 135 -22.13 9.95 -1.20
C GLY A 135 -20.62 10.02 -1.45
N GLY A 136 -20.11 11.16 -1.90
CA GLY A 136 -18.72 11.28 -2.37
C GLY A 136 -17.75 11.89 -1.35
N ILE A 137 -18.16 12.88 -0.55
CA ILE A 137 -17.33 13.45 0.52
C ILE A 137 -17.09 12.44 1.64
N THR A 138 -18.12 11.65 1.99
CA THR A 138 -18.08 10.68 3.08
C THR A 138 -16.96 9.66 2.93
N VAL A 139 -16.64 9.25 1.70
CA VAL A 139 -15.57 8.28 1.42
C VAL A 139 -14.26 8.96 1.00
N LEU A 140 -14.35 10.17 0.43
CA LEU A 140 -13.17 10.95 0.04
C LEU A 140 -12.44 11.55 1.23
N MET A 141 -13.15 12.11 2.21
CA MET A 141 -12.52 12.73 3.38
C MET A 141 -11.63 11.74 4.14
N PRO A 142 -12.07 10.50 4.44
CA PRO A 142 -11.19 9.47 4.99
C PRO A 142 -10.02 9.14 4.07
N ALA A 143 -10.24 9.02 2.75
CA ALA A 143 -9.17 8.71 1.80
C ALA A 143 -8.11 9.81 1.76
N VAL A 144 -8.53 11.08 1.72
CA VAL A 144 -7.68 12.28 1.83
C VAL A 144 -6.89 12.22 3.12
N THR A 145 -7.58 12.08 4.25
CA THR A 145 -6.99 12.14 5.59
C THR A 145 -5.95 11.04 5.76
N LEU A 146 -6.30 9.80 5.46
CA LEU A 146 -5.41 8.65 5.58
C LEU A 146 -4.21 8.77 4.63
N THR A 147 -4.42 9.26 3.40
CA THR A 147 -3.34 9.47 2.45
C THR A 147 -2.39 10.57 2.94
N VAL A 148 -2.90 11.69 3.45
CA VAL A 148 -2.07 12.77 3.99
C VAL A 148 -1.27 12.29 5.21
N LEU A 149 -1.92 11.62 6.15
CA LEU A 149 -1.26 11.05 7.33
C LEU A 149 -0.16 10.05 6.96
N ARG A 150 -0.32 9.32 5.84
CA ARG A 150 0.68 8.36 5.34
C ARG A 150 1.99 9.02 4.89
N PHE A 151 1.93 10.27 4.44
CA PHE A 151 3.09 11.03 3.95
C PHE A 151 3.63 12.03 4.97
N LEU A 152 2.90 12.27 6.07
CA LEU A 152 3.33 13.21 7.09
C LEU A 152 4.46 12.62 7.95
N PRO A 153 5.60 13.33 8.14
CA PRO A 153 6.67 12.85 8.99
C PRO A 153 6.23 12.71 10.45
N PRO A 154 6.74 11.72 11.20
CA PRO A 154 6.34 11.47 12.60
C PRO A 154 6.46 12.70 13.50
N ARG A 155 7.46 13.56 13.26
CA ARG A 155 7.68 14.80 14.02
C ARG A 155 6.48 15.76 13.96
N LEU A 156 5.82 15.84 12.80
CA LEU A 156 4.62 16.67 12.66
C LEU A 156 3.40 15.99 13.31
N LEU A 157 3.30 14.67 13.24
CA LEU A 157 2.23 13.93 13.92
C LEU A 157 2.30 14.11 15.44
N VAL A 158 3.50 14.07 16.02
CA VAL A 158 3.73 14.35 17.45
C VAL A 158 3.40 15.79 17.79
N ARG A 159 3.86 16.76 16.96
CA ARG A 159 3.59 18.19 17.19
C ARG A 159 2.09 18.52 17.16
N VAL A 160 1.32 17.87 16.30
CA VAL A 160 -0.12 18.07 16.15
C VAL A 160 -0.92 17.23 17.17
N GLY A 161 -0.25 16.44 18.02
CA GLY A 161 -0.88 15.61 19.05
C GLY A 161 -1.61 14.38 18.51
N VAL A 162 -1.30 13.96 17.28
CA VAL A 162 -1.88 12.76 16.66
C VAL A 162 -1.20 11.48 17.15
N VAL A 163 0.07 11.59 17.56
CA VAL A 163 0.90 10.46 18.03
C VAL A 163 1.65 10.91 19.27
N GLU A 164 1.60 10.11 20.34
CA GLU A 164 2.42 10.36 21.53
C GLU A 164 3.90 10.11 21.19
N ALA A 165 4.79 10.96 21.69
CA ALA A 165 6.21 10.69 21.58
C ALA A 165 6.53 9.44 22.39
N ASP A 166 7.20 8.45 21.77
CA ASP A 166 7.71 7.33 22.56
C ASP A 166 8.65 7.88 23.65
N PRO A 167 8.54 7.38 24.89
CA PRO A 167 9.49 7.76 25.94
C PRO A 167 10.90 7.44 25.44
N PRO A 168 11.90 8.27 25.78
CA PRO A 168 13.27 8.03 25.38
C PRO A 168 13.65 6.60 25.77
N VAL A 169 13.98 5.78 24.77
CA VAL A 169 14.45 4.42 25.00
C VAL A 169 15.74 4.58 25.82
N PRO A 170 15.83 4.00 27.03
CA PRO A 170 17.08 3.98 27.79
C PRO A 170 18.17 3.43 26.88
N ASP A 171 19.39 3.96 26.90
CA ASP A 171 20.53 3.46 26.12
C ASP A 171 20.52 1.93 26.13
N GLU A 172 20.08 1.30 25.02
CA GLU A 172 19.83 -0.16 24.98
C GLU A 172 21.18 -0.85 25.23
N PRO A 173 21.39 -1.53 26.36
CA PRO A 173 22.64 -2.24 26.57
C PRO A 173 22.63 -3.52 25.74
N ALA A 174 23.73 -3.72 25.02
CA ALA A 174 24.32 -5.00 24.65
C ALA A 174 23.43 -5.99 23.88
N GLY A 175 23.53 -5.97 22.54
CA GLY A 175 23.34 -7.12 21.65
C GLY A 175 21.99 -7.84 21.68
N VAL A 176 21.73 -8.65 20.66
CA VAL A 176 20.58 -9.57 20.66
C VAL A 176 21.08 -10.99 20.43
N ARG A 177 20.33 -11.98 20.91
CA ARG A 177 20.55 -13.39 20.60
C ARG A 177 19.42 -13.88 19.72
N VAL A 178 19.78 -14.53 18.62
CA VAL A 178 18.85 -15.08 17.63
C VAL A 178 18.85 -16.59 17.74
N ALA A 179 17.66 -17.18 17.80
CA ALA A 179 17.47 -18.62 17.64
C ALA A 179 16.47 -18.87 16.51
N VAL A 180 16.80 -19.84 15.64
CA VAL A 180 15.90 -20.30 14.57
C VAL A 180 15.57 -21.78 14.79
N ASP A 181 14.28 -22.07 14.88
CA ASP A 181 13.72 -23.42 14.83
C ASP A 181 13.70 -23.89 13.37
N HIS A 182 14.59 -24.83 13.05
CA HIS A 182 14.74 -25.35 11.70
C HIS A 182 13.60 -26.27 11.27
N ASP A 183 12.91 -26.92 12.21
CA ASP A 183 11.77 -27.81 11.92
C ASP A 183 10.53 -27.00 11.51
N ARG A 184 10.38 -25.81 12.09
CA ARG A 184 9.34 -24.85 11.72
C ARG A 184 9.71 -23.97 10.54
N CYS A 185 10.99 -23.84 10.21
CA CYS A 185 11.44 -23.00 9.11
C CYS A 185 11.04 -23.60 7.75
N ARG A 186 10.34 -22.83 6.93
CA ARG A 186 9.91 -23.22 5.56
C ARG A 186 10.56 -22.38 4.46
N HIS A 187 11.68 -21.72 4.75
CA HIS A 187 12.51 -21.00 3.78
C HIS A 187 11.78 -19.96 2.91
N TYR A 188 10.85 -19.19 3.50
CA TYR A 188 10.18 -18.07 2.81
C TYR A 188 11.08 -16.85 2.54
N LEU A 189 12.33 -16.86 2.99
CA LEU A 189 13.35 -15.82 2.76
C LEU A 189 13.01 -14.40 3.26
N LEU A 190 11.90 -14.21 3.98
CA LEU A 190 11.51 -12.91 4.53
C LEU A 190 12.51 -12.40 5.57
N CYS A 191 13.15 -13.28 6.33
CA CYS A 191 14.19 -12.90 7.28
C CYS A 191 15.45 -12.33 6.60
N GLN A 192 15.86 -12.91 5.47
CA GLN A 192 16.97 -12.39 4.66
C GLN A 192 16.63 -11.03 4.03
N ALA A 193 15.38 -10.82 3.61
CA ALA A 193 14.95 -9.52 3.12
C ALA A 193 14.96 -8.43 4.20
N GLN A 194 14.69 -8.77 5.47
CA GLN A 194 14.67 -7.80 6.57
C GLN A 194 16.06 -7.54 7.17
N ALA A 195 16.89 -8.56 7.29
CA ALA A 195 18.21 -8.46 7.91
C ALA A 195 19.24 -9.30 7.11
N PRO A 196 19.61 -8.85 5.89
CA PRO A 196 20.46 -9.62 4.96
C PRO A 196 21.90 -9.82 5.47
N ARG A 197 22.35 -8.98 6.41
CA ARG A 197 23.65 -9.14 7.08
C ARG A 197 23.62 -10.23 8.14
N VAL A 198 22.44 -10.60 8.65
CA VAL A 198 22.27 -11.59 9.72
C VAL A 198 21.75 -12.92 9.20
N PHE A 199 20.82 -12.92 8.24
CA PHE A 199 20.22 -14.13 7.67
C PHE A 199 20.60 -14.27 6.20
N ARG A 200 21.16 -15.42 5.84
CA ARG A 200 21.55 -15.74 4.46
C ARG A 200 21.21 -17.18 4.14
N VAL A 201 20.44 -17.42 3.09
CA VAL A 201 20.26 -18.75 2.54
C VAL A 201 21.41 -19.05 1.58
N LEU A 202 22.02 -20.22 1.77
CA LEU A 202 23.09 -20.75 0.93
C LEU A 202 22.51 -21.42 -0.32
N ASP A 203 23.37 -21.72 -1.29
CA ASP A 203 22.97 -22.34 -2.56
C ASP A 203 22.37 -23.75 -2.38
N ASP A 204 22.66 -24.42 -1.26
CA ASP A 204 22.07 -25.70 -0.86
C ASP A 204 20.68 -25.57 -0.21
N GLY A 205 20.13 -24.35 -0.16
CA GLY A 205 18.82 -24.05 0.41
C GLY A 205 18.79 -23.93 1.93
N ARG A 206 19.92 -24.10 2.63
CA ARG A 206 19.98 -24.00 4.10
C ARG A 206 20.10 -22.54 4.55
N LEU A 207 19.34 -22.18 5.58
CA LEU A 207 19.46 -20.88 6.24
C LEU A 207 20.67 -20.86 7.19
N ARG A 208 21.63 -19.97 6.90
CA ARG A 208 22.71 -19.58 7.79
C ARG A 208 22.36 -18.24 8.46
N TYR A 209 22.63 -18.13 9.76
CA TYR A 209 22.42 -16.89 10.49
C TYR A 209 23.45 -16.63 11.59
N ALA A 210 23.65 -15.36 11.94
CA ALA A 210 24.47 -14.99 13.09
C ALA A 210 23.63 -15.08 14.38
N ARG A 211 24.07 -15.92 15.33
CA ARG A 211 23.39 -16.12 16.61
C ARG A 211 23.49 -14.89 17.52
N ASN A 212 24.61 -14.18 17.48
CA ASN A 212 24.85 -12.96 18.24
C ASN A 212 25.26 -11.87 17.23
N PRO A 213 24.31 -11.27 16.50
CA PRO A 213 24.63 -10.19 15.57
C PRO A 213 25.01 -8.91 16.33
N ASP A 214 25.75 -8.04 15.63
CA ASP A 214 26.16 -6.74 16.15
C ASP A 214 24.95 -5.91 16.63
N ALA A 215 25.17 -5.06 17.65
CA ALA A 215 24.10 -4.31 18.29
C ALA A 215 23.33 -3.40 17.32
N ASP A 216 23.99 -2.89 16.28
CA ASP A 216 23.36 -2.08 15.21
C ASP A 216 22.36 -2.87 14.35
N GLN A 217 22.45 -4.21 14.35
CA GLN A 217 21.52 -5.09 13.64
C GLN A 217 20.28 -5.47 14.46
N ALA A 218 20.22 -5.12 15.76
CA ALA A 218 19.15 -5.55 16.67
C ALA A 218 17.74 -5.19 16.14
N ALA A 219 17.55 -3.97 15.63
CA ALA A 219 16.27 -3.52 15.09
C ALA A 219 15.82 -4.35 13.86
N GLN A 220 16.74 -4.66 12.96
CA GLN A 220 16.48 -5.42 11.73
C GLN A 220 16.17 -6.89 12.06
N VAL A 221 16.85 -7.45 13.06
CA VAL A 221 16.65 -8.81 13.56
C VAL A 221 15.29 -8.96 14.23
N ARG A 222 14.89 -8.00 15.09
CA ARG A 222 13.54 -7.95 15.65
C ARG A 222 12.47 -7.77 14.56
N ALA A 223 12.77 -7.07 13.47
CA ALA A 223 11.88 -6.99 12.31
C ALA A 223 11.76 -8.35 11.58
N ALA A 224 12.86 -9.07 11.40
CA ALA A 224 12.89 -10.41 10.81
C ALA A 224 12.02 -11.41 11.61
N GLU A 225 12.06 -11.36 12.93
CA GLU A 225 11.18 -12.14 13.81
C GLU A 225 9.70 -11.84 13.54
N ARG A 226 9.31 -10.57 13.52
CA ARG A 226 7.91 -10.12 13.33
C ARG A 226 7.31 -10.51 11.97
N VAL A 227 8.15 -10.69 10.94
CA VAL A 227 7.70 -11.06 9.59
C VAL A 227 7.71 -12.57 9.34
N CYS A 228 8.31 -13.37 10.23
CA CYS A 228 8.40 -14.83 10.07
C CYS A 228 7.00 -15.48 10.12
N PRO A 229 6.48 -16.04 9.00
CA PRO A 229 5.12 -16.59 8.96
C PRO A 229 4.96 -17.79 9.90
N MET A 230 6.01 -18.61 9.99
CA MET A 230 6.02 -19.83 10.79
C MET A 230 6.36 -19.59 12.26
N ARG A 231 6.67 -18.33 12.64
CA ARG A 231 7.22 -17.95 13.96
C ARG A 231 8.40 -18.85 14.37
N ALA A 232 9.27 -19.13 13.41
CA ALA A 232 10.46 -19.96 13.59
C ALA A 232 11.64 -19.19 14.19
N ILE A 233 11.56 -17.87 14.29
CA ILE A 233 12.64 -17.01 14.81
C ILE A 233 12.25 -16.55 16.21
N ARG A 234 13.20 -16.60 17.15
CA ARG A 234 13.12 -15.98 18.48
C ARG A 234 14.30 -15.02 18.67
N VAL A 235 14.03 -13.87 19.26
CA VAL A 235 15.03 -12.84 19.55
C VAL A 235 14.99 -12.49 21.03
N ASP A 236 16.09 -12.79 21.73
CA ASP A 236 16.25 -12.50 23.15
C ASP A 236 17.27 -11.36 23.34
N ALA A 237 17.16 -10.60 24.44
CA ALA A 237 18.20 -9.64 24.83
C ALA A 237 19.50 -10.40 25.19
N ALA A 238 20.67 -9.91 24.75
CA ALA A 238 21.92 -10.58 25.07
C ALA A 238 22.26 -10.38 26.56
N GLY A 239 21.89 -11.37 27.38
CA GLY A 239 22.03 -11.32 28.85
C GLY A 239 20.91 -12.04 29.59
N ALA A 240 19.77 -12.29 28.93
CA ALA A 240 18.74 -13.17 29.48
C ALA A 240 19.27 -14.62 29.50
N ARG A 241 19.57 -15.16 30.68
CA ARG A 241 19.69 -16.62 30.87
C ARG A 241 18.31 -17.26 30.68
N PRO A 242 18.25 -18.52 30.19
CA PRO A 242 16.99 -19.20 29.85
C PRO A 242 16.07 -19.36 31.06
#